data_AF-A0A6C0J0G2-F1
#
_entry.id   AF-A0A6C0J0G2-F1
#
_cell.length_a   1.000
_cell.length_b   1.000
_cell.length_c   1.000
_cell.angle_alpha   90.00
_cell.angle_beta   90.00
_cell.angle_gamma   90.00
#
_symmetry.space_group_name_H-M   'P 1'
#
loop_
_entity.id
_entity.type
_entity.pdbx_description
1 polymer ?
#
loop_
_entity_poly.entity_id
_entity_poly.type
_entity_poly.pdbx_seq_one_letter_code
_entity_poly.pdbx_strand_id
1 'polypeptide(L)'
;MPSEQTNSEKEVVEKPAKPKMFKIKKLIIIDEKQSQDGEIDVDKYHKWSDKSKDVPFKSSQKCVGNGEEKLAKELDILMPLGGQNSTVDLIHPNMGNISVKDMTNDDCTLGTEGCNNMRKIFRTIINLFVCWIIKYKSKCELANKFYNEINKKYGSSRTTIFCGIDRLELSKTNLQKLNELFNEVKKHKSEKKYESLESEYINDIVNSLGDKSLQDMLNECVRKEATIMTLIIVDEKQGWLIVKDINKLSCPRITRGAPRINYN
;
A
#
# COMPACT_ATOMS: atom_id res chain seq x y z
N MET A 1 -7.18 -71.59 19.12
CA MET A 1 -6.63 -71.13 17.83
C MET A 1 -7.82 -70.82 16.95
N PRO A 2 -8.11 -69.52 16.74
CA PRO A 2 -7.52 -68.77 15.64
C PRO A 2 -6.91 -67.44 16.09
N SER A 3 -5.91 -67.00 15.33
CA SER A 3 -5.09 -65.80 15.51
C SER A 3 -5.79 -64.55 14.97
N GLU A 4 -5.99 -63.56 15.84
CA GLU A 4 -6.37 -62.20 15.45
C GLU A 4 -5.18 -61.50 14.77
N GLN A 5 -5.33 -61.20 13.48
CA GLN A 5 -4.41 -60.35 12.74
C GLN A 5 -4.77 -58.89 13.00
N THR A 6 -3.91 -58.19 13.74
CA THR A 6 -3.94 -56.73 13.88
C THR A 6 -3.19 -56.13 12.69
N ASN A 7 -3.91 -55.46 11.79
CA ASN A 7 -3.33 -54.62 10.75
C ASN A 7 -2.86 -53.30 11.37
N SER A 8 -1.54 -53.09 11.41
CA SER A 8 -0.94 -51.80 11.74
C SER A 8 -0.92 -50.92 10.50
N GLU A 9 -1.80 -49.92 10.43
CA GLU A 9 -1.69 -48.83 9.46
C GLU A 9 -0.45 -47.98 9.81
N LYS A 10 0.52 -47.94 8.88
CA LYS A 10 1.66 -47.03 8.96
C LYS A 10 1.21 -45.66 8.47
N GLU A 11 1.06 -44.73 9.40
CA GLU A 11 0.86 -43.31 9.14
C GLU A 11 2.12 -42.74 8.47
N VAL A 12 2.03 -42.44 7.17
CA VAL A 12 3.10 -41.77 6.42
C VAL A 12 3.05 -40.29 6.77
N VAL A 13 3.86 -39.89 7.75
CA VAL A 13 4.07 -38.47 8.08
C VAL A 13 4.78 -37.79 6.91
N GLU A 14 4.00 -37.13 6.06
CA GLU A 14 4.51 -36.33 4.95
C GLU A 14 5.25 -35.11 5.52
N LYS A 15 6.57 -35.09 5.37
CA LYS A 15 7.39 -33.95 5.82
C LYS A 15 7.01 -32.71 5.02
N PRO A 16 6.77 -31.55 5.67
CA PRO A 16 6.43 -30.33 4.95
C PRO A 16 7.55 -29.95 4.00
N ALA A 17 7.19 -29.79 2.72
CA ALA A 17 8.10 -29.34 1.67
C ALA A 17 8.73 -28.01 2.08
N LYS A 18 10.08 -27.98 2.13
CA LYS A 18 10.83 -26.76 2.40
C LYS A 18 10.41 -25.66 1.41
N PRO A 19 10.13 -24.43 1.87
CA PRO A 19 9.77 -23.34 0.98
C PRO A 19 10.92 -23.10 0.00
N LYS A 20 10.62 -23.21 -1.30
CA LYS A 20 11.56 -22.82 -2.35
C LYS A 20 11.88 -21.33 -2.14
N MET A 21 13.12 -21.03 -1.76
CA MET A 21 13.64 -19.68 -1.81
C MET A 21 13.50 -19.18 -3.25
N PHE A 22 12.58 -18.24 -3.46
CA PHE A 22 12.59 -17.45 -4.68
C PHE A 22 13.90 -16.66 -4.67
N LYS A 23 14.84 -17.07 -5.52
CA LYS A 23 15.97 -16.22 -5.90
C LYS A 23 15.36 -14.98 -6.53
N ILE A 24 15.40 -13.87 -5.79
CA ILE A 24 15.10 -12.53 -6.30
C ILE A 24 15.99 -12.37 -7.53
N LYS A 25 15.37 -12.33 -8.71
CA LYS A 25 16.09 -11.99 -9.94
C LYS A 25 16.68 -10.60 -9.70
N LYS A 26 18.00 -10.56 -9.77
CA LYS A 26 18.86 -9.38 -9.73
C LYS A 26 18.14 -8.22 -10.41
N LEU A 27 17.94 -7.12 -9.66
CA LEU A 27 17.56 -5.82 -10.21
C LEU A 27 18.36 -5.63 -11.50
N ILE A 28 17.68 -5.39 -12.62
CA ILE A 28 18.34 -4.95 -13.84
C ILE A 28 18.90 -3.58 -13.52
N ILE A 29 20.17 -3.54 -13.11
CA ILE A 29 21.01 -2.37 -13.25
C ILE A 29 21.06 -2.20 -14.77
N ILE A 30 20.37 -1.18 -15.26
CA ILE A 30 20.51 -0.74 -16.64
C ILE A 30 21.96 -0.29 -16.75
N ASP A 31 22.81 -1.15 -17.30
CA ASP A 31 24.20 -0.82 -17.60
C ASP A 31 24.19 0.41 -18.52
N GLU A 32 24.81 1.48 -18.04
CA GLU A 32 25.10 2.68 -18.80
C GLU A 32 26.06 2.32 -19.96
N LYS A 33 25.52 1.87 -21.09
CA LYS A 33 26.08 2.05 -22.44
C LYS A 33 25.24 1.41 -23.53
N GLN A 34 24.54 2.26 -24.29
CA GLN A 34 24.32 2.29 -25.76
C GLN A 34 23.02 3.09 -26.03
N SER A 35 23.06 4.37 -26.41
CA SER A 35 23.43 5.00 -27.70
C SER A 35 22.20 5.31 -28.58
N GLN A 36 22.05 6.59 -28.93
CA GLN A 36 21.21 7.16 -30.00
C GLN A 36 19.69 6.92 -29.93
N ASP A 37 19.07 7.39 -28.86
CA ASP A 37 17.78 8.11 -28.85
C ASP A 37 17.63 8.64 -27.41
N GLY A 38 17.15 9.88 -27.25
CA GLY A 38 17.28 10.68 -26.02
C GLY A 38 17.21 9.90 -24.71
N GLU A 39 18.27 10.01 -23.91
CA GLU A 39 18.38 9.36 -22.59
C GLU A 39 17.17 9.75 -21.72
N ILE A 40 16.39 8.75 -21.30
CA ILE A 40 15.27 8.95 -20.38
C ILE A 40 15.88 9.36 -19.03
N ASP A 41 15.92 10.67 -18.76
CA ASP A 41 16.12 11.26 -17.43
C ASP A 41 15.00 10.85 -16.46
N VAL A 42 15.19 9.66 -15.92
CA VAL A 42 14.35 8.89 -15.00
C VAL A 42 13.98 9.60 -13.68
N ASP A 43 14.60 10.73 -13.35
CA ASP A 43 14.28 11.49 -12.13
C ASP A 43 13.42 12.74 -12.43
N LYS A 44 12.97 12.90 -13.68
CA LYS A 44 12.12 14.01 -14.11
C LYS A 44 10.95 13.54 -14.95
N TYR A 45 9.91 14.37 -14.97
CA TYR A 45 8.81 14.17 -15.90
C TYR A 45 9.29 14.33 -17.35
N HIS A 46 9.07 13.29 -18.16
CA HIS A 46 9.15 13.32 -19.61
C HIS A 46 7.89 13.94 -20.18
N LYS A 47 8.03 15.07 -20.86
CA LYS A 47 6.91 15.72 -21.53
C LYS A 47 6.29 14.79 -22.57
N TRP A 48 4.97 14.89 -22.73
CA TRP A 48 4.27 14.28 -23.86
C TRP A 48 4.88 14.78 -25.17
N SER A 49 5.23 13.86 -26.05
CA SER A 49 5.86 14.16 -27.33
C SER A 49 4.84 14.12 -28.46
N ASP A 50 5.31 14.43 -29.68
CA ASP A 50 4.50 14.32 -30.89
C ASP A 50 4.05 12.87 -31.17
N LYS A 51 4.71 11.86 -30.58
CA LYS A 51 4.32 10.44 -30.72
C LYS A 51 2.89 10.16 -30.25
N SER A 52 2.47 10.85 -29.18
CA SER A 52 1.17 10.63 -28.57
C SER A 52 0.22 11.83 -28.74
N LYS A 53 0.56 12.83 -29.56
CA LYS A 53 -0.22 14.09 -29.66
C LYS A 53 -1.69 13.87 -29.98
N ASP A 54 -1.99 12.89 -30.83
CA ASP A 54 -3.35 12.57 -31.30
C ASP A 54 -4.08 11.59 -30.36
N VAL A 55 -3.42 11.17 -29.27
CA VAL A 55 -3.98 10.28 -28.25
C VAL A 55 -4.47 11.14 -27.07
N PRO A 56 -5.77 11.12 -26.76
CA PRO A 56 -6.30 11.82 -25.60
C PRO A 56 -5.73 11.23 -24.30
N PHE A 57 -5.55 12.07 -23.28
CA PHE A 57 -5.10 11.59 -21.97
C PHE A 57 -6.16 10.69 -21.31
N LYS A 58 -7.44 11.05 -21.42
CA LYS A 58 -8.55 10.23 -20.92
C LYS A 58 -9.02 9.29 -22.03
N SER A 59 -8.88 7.99 -21.81
CA SER A 59 -9.41 6.99 -22.73
C SER A 59 -10.94 6.95 -22.69
N SER A 60 -11.57 6.67 -23.83
CA SER A 60 -12.99 6.34 -23.92
C SER A 60 -13.25 4.84 -23.76
N GLN A 61 -12.19 4.02 -23.75
CA GLN A 61 -12.28 2.58 -23.60
C GLN A 61 -12.61 2.20 -22.16
N LYS A 62 -13.44 1.17 -22.00
CA LYS A 62 -13.74 0.62 -20.68
C LYS A 62 -12.51 -0.08 -20.13
N CYS A 63 -12.26 0.10 -18.84
CA CYS A 63 -11.18 -0.54 -18.08
C CYS A 63 -9.76 -0.13 -18.49
N VAL A 64 -9.60 0.98 -19.22
CA VAL A 64 -8.31 1.61 -19.49
C VAL A 64 -8.21 2.87 -18.63
N GLY A 65 -7.15 2.97 -17.82
CA GLY A 65 -6.89 4.12 -16.98
C GLY A 65 -6.45 5.35 -17.77
N ASN A 66 -6.52 6.52 -17.13
CA ASN A 66 -6.04 7.75 -17.75
C ASN A 66 -4.53 7.67 -18.01
N GLY A 67 -4.11 8.11 -19.18
CA GLY A 67 -2.71 8.17 -19.60
C GLY A 67 -2.12 6.84 -20.06
N GLU A 68 -2.80 5.70 -19.89
CA GLU A 68 -2.27 4.38 -20.31
C GLU A 68 -2.07 4.27 -21.82
N GLU A 69 -3.09 4.60 -22.62
CA GLU A 69 -3.00 4.63 -24.09
C GLU A 69 -1.92 5.59 -24.59
N LYS A 70 -1.87 6.77 -23.96
CA LYS A 70 -0.94 7.83 -24.32
C LYS A 70 0.50 7.40 -24.03
N LEU A 71 0.74 6.83 -22.85
CA LEU A 71 2.03 6.29 -22.43
C LEU A 71 2.46 5.10 -23.30
N ALA A 72 1.54 4.20 -23.66
CA ALA A 72 1.83 3.09 -24.55
C ALA A 72 2.37 3.58 -25.90
N LYS A 73 1.83 4.69 -26.43
CA LYS A 73 2.36 5.32 -27.65
C LYS A 73 3.71 6.01 -27.46
N GLU A 74 3.96 6.64 -26.32
CA GLU A 74 5.29 7.21 -26.03
C GLU A 74 6.39 6.15 -25.97
N LEU A 75 6.05 4.99 -25.39
CA LEU A 75 6.96 3.86 -25.15
C LEU A 75 6.96 2.82 -26.28
N ASP A 76 6.30 3.11 -27.41
CA ASP A 76 6.17 2.20 -28.56
C ASP A 76 5.68 0.77 -28.17
N ILE A 77 4.79 0.70 -27.18
CA ILE A 77 4.17 -0.56 -26.71
C ILE A 77 3.06 -0.95 -27.68
N LEU A 78 3.25 -2.08 -28.35
CA LEU A 78 2.31 -2.62 -29.34
C LEU A 78 1.33 -3.66 -28.76
N MET A 79 1.57 -4.09 -27.52
CA MET A 79 0.71 -5.08 -26.86
C MET A 79 -0.65 -4.47 -26.49
N PRO A 80 -1.73 -5.27 -26.45
CA PRO A 80 -3.03 -4.81 -25.97
C PRO A 80 -2.93 -4.24 -24.56
N LEU A 81 -3.60 -3.11 -24.35
CA LEU A 81 -3.75 -2.47 -23.05
C LEU A 81 -4.62 -3.34 -22.14
N GLY A 82 -4.49 -3.15 -20.83
CA GLY A 82 -5.13 -3.96 -19.79
C GLY A 82 -6.62 -4.30 -20.00
N GLY A 83 -7.08 -5.32 -19.28
CA GLY A 83 -8.48 -5.78 -19.29
C GLY A 83 -9.09 -5.76 -17.90
N GLN A 84 -10.41 -6.00 -17.81
CA GLN A 84 -11.23 -5.88 -16.59
C GLN A 84 -10.75 -6.73 -15.37
N ASN A 85 -9.73 -7.56 -15.52
CA ASN A 85 -9.15 -8.40 -14.46
C ASN A 85 -7.61 -8.42 -14.47
N SER A 86 -6.93 -7.48 -15.14
CA SER A 86 -5.47 -7.40 -15.11
C SER A 86 -5.01 -6.48 -13.99
N THR A 87 -3.98 -6.89 -13.23
CA THR A 87 -3.25 -5.99 -12.31
C THR A 87 -2.08 -5.30 -12.99
N VAL A 88 -1.79 -5.67 -14.24
CA VAL A 88 -0.74 -5.10 -15.08
C VAL A 88 -1.40 -4.21 -16.12
N ASP A 89 -0.98 -2.95 -16.17
CA ASP A 89 -1.58 -1.93 -17.02
C ASP A 89 -0.95 -2.00 -18.43
N LEU A 90 0.39 -2.11 -18.50
CA LEU A 90 1.16 -2.25 -19.74
C LEU A 90 2.26 -3.32 -19.61
N ILE A 91 2.70 -3.89 -20.74
CA ILE A 91 3.85 -4.80 -20.80
C ILE A 91 4.85 -4.25 -21.82
N HIS A 92 6.05 -3.91 -21.36
CA HIS A 92 7.14 -3.46 -22.21
C HIS A 92 8.24 -4.52 -22.28
N PRO A 93 8.83 -4.82 -23.46
CA PRO A 93 9.84 -5.87 -23.61
C PRO A 93 11.03 -5.75 -22.65
N ASN A 94 11.46 -4.52 -22.37
CA ASN A 94 12.63 -4.24 -21.53
C ASN A 94 12.28 -3.84 -20.08
N MET A 95 11.08 -3.31 -19.83
CA MET A 95 10.68 -2.84 -18.48
C MET A 95 9.77 -3.84 -17.76
N GLY A 96 9.36 -4.91 -18.45
CA GLY A 96 8.46 -5.92 -17.93
C GLY A 96 7.04 -5.39 -17.73
N ASN A 97 6.42 -5.84 -16.64
CA ASN A 97 5.09 -5.42 -16.24
C ASN A 97 5.13 -4.00 -15.69
N ILE A 98 4.29 -3.13 -16.23
CA ILE A 98 4.16 -1.74 -15.83
C ILE A 98 2.82 -1.54 -15.13
N SER A 99 2.85 -0.81 -14.03
CA SER A 99 1.63 -0.20 -13.48
C SER A 99 1.66 1.31 -13.71
N VAL A 100 0.58 1.84 -14.25
CA VAL A 100 0.39 3.24 -14.61
C VAL A 100 -0.50 3.90 -13.57
N LYS A 101 -0.06 5.06 -13.06
CA LYS A 101 -0.76 5.80 -12.01
C LYS A 101 -0.96 7.26 -12.40
N ASP A 102 -2.21 7.62 -12.68
CA ASP A 102 -2.61 9.02 -12.90
C ASP A 102 -2.54 9.82 -11.60
N MET A 103 -1.64 10.81 -11.55
CA MET A 103 -1.50 11.74 -10.43
C MET A 103 -1.96 13.18 -10.75
N THR A 104 -2.62 13.41 -11.89
CA THR A 104 -3.05 14.75 -12.33
C THR A 104 -3.86 15.50 -11.27
N ASN A 105 -4.70 14.79 -10.51
CA ASN A 105 -5.60 15.38 -9.50
C ASN A 105 -5.32 14.89 -8.07
N ASP A 106 -4.14 14.31 -7.77
CA ASP A 106 -3.86 13.70 -6.44
C ASP A 106 -4.93 12.64 -6.05
N ASP A 107 -5.51 12.01 -7.08
CA ASP A 107 -6.60 11.04 -6.99
C ASP A 107 -6.12 9.62 -7.32
N CYS A 108 -4.84 9.34 -7.11
CA CYS A 108 -4.28 8.02 -7.34
C CYS A 108 -4.50 7.10 -6.13
N THR A 109 -5.23 6.00 -6.31
CA THR A 109 -5.33 4.88 -5.35
C THR A 109 -4.50 3.69 -5.81
N LEU A 110 -3.95 2.92 -4.86
CA LEU A 110 -3.44 1.58 -5.18
C LEU A 110 -4.56 0.64 -5.64
N GLY A 111 -4.18 -0.40 -6.37
CA GLY A 111 -5.09 -1.46 -6.79
C GLY A 111 -5.55 -2.37 -5.63
N THR A 112 -6.26 -3.45 -6.00
CA THR A 112 -6.86 -4.42 -5.05
C THR A 112 -5.86 -4.97 -4.03
N GLU A 113 -4.62 -5.21 -4.42
CA GLU A 113 -3.59 -5.72 -3.52
C GLU A 113 -3.22 -4.71 -2.43
N GLY A 114 -3.02 -3.44 -2.81
CA GLY A 114 -2.78 -2.35 -1.86
C GLY A 114 -3.95 -2.19 -0.88
N CYS A 115 -5.19 -2.25 -1.36
CA CYS A 115 -6.38 -2.24 -0.51
C CYS A 115 -6.39 -3.41 0.49
N ASN A 116 -6.04 -4.62 0.05
CA ASN A 116 -6.00 -5.80 0.92
C ASN A 116 -4.91 -5.68 2.00
N ASN A 117 -3.73 -5.18 1.66
CA ASN A 117 -2.65 -4.95 2.60
C ASN A 117 -3.02 -3.87 3.63
N MET A 118 -3.63 -2.76 3.20
CA MET A 118 -4.16 -1.74 4.10
C MET A 118 -5.25 -2.31 5.03
N ARG A 119 -6.18 -3.12 4.52
CA ARG A 119 -7.23 -3.76 5.33
C ARG A 119 -6.67 -4.68 6.42
N LYS A 120 -5.50 -5.30 6.20
CA LYS A 120 -4.82 -6.08 7.25
C LYS A 120 -4.38 -5.15 8.39
N ILE A 121 -3.74 -4.02 8.07
CA ILE A 121 -3.35 -2.99 9.07
C ILE A 121 -4.57 -2.53 9.87
N PHE A 122 -5.71 -2.28 9.20
CA PHE A 122 -6.94 -1.91 9.91
C PHE A 122 -7.38 -2.98 10.91
N ARG A 123 -7.41 -4.25 10.48
CA ARG A 123 -7.88 -5.35 11.33
C ARG A 123 -6.96 -5.61 12.53
N THR A 124 -5.65 -5.59 12.32
CA THR A 124 -4.68 -6.01 13.35
C THR A 124 -4.21 -4.88 14.25
N ILE A 125 -4.44 -3.62 13.87
CA ILE A 125 -3.93 -2.46 14.62
C ILE A 125 -5.07 -1.47 14.90
N ILE A 126 -5.65 -0.88 13.86
CA ILE A 126 -6.57 0.27 14.03
C ILE A 126 -7.86 -0.14 14.73
N ASN A 127 -8.48 -1.24 14.32
CA ASN A 127 -9.73 -1.71 14.91
C ASN A 127 -9.52 -2.21 16.33
N LEU A 128 -8.40 -2.90 16.61
CA LEU A 128 -8.06 -3.30 17.98
C LEU A 128 -7.89 -2.08 18.89
N PHE A 129 -7.29 -1.00 18.38
CA PHE A 129 -7.15 0.25 19.13
C PHE A 129 -8.49 0.86 19.47
N VAL A 130 -9.42 0.92 18.51
CA VAL A 130 -10.78 1.39 18.74
C VAL A 130 -11.51 0.52 19.77
N CYS A 131 -11.41 -0.81 19.65
CA CYS A 131 -12.00 -1.74 20.62
C CYS A 131 -11.46 -1.53 22.03
N TRP A 132 -10.14 -1.37 22.17
CA TRP A 132 -9.51 -1.08 23.45
C TRP A 132 -10.02 0.22 24.06
N ILE A 133 -10.04 1.30 23.29
CA ILE A 133 -10.54 2.60 23.74
C ILE A 133 -11.98 2.48 24.24
N ILE A 134 -12.87 1.87 23.46
CA ILE A 134 -14.29 1.74 23.83
C ILE A 134 -14.43 0.92 25.13
N LYS A 135 -13.69 -0.18 25.25
CA LYS A 135 -13.75 -1.07 26.42
C LYS A 135 -13.26 -0.42 27.70
N TYR A 136 -12.22 0.42 27.63
CA TYR A 136 -11.52 0.93 28.81
C TYR A 136 -11.74 2.42 29.12
N LYS A 137 -12.43 3.19 28.26
CA LYS A 137 -12.61 4.65 28.47
C LYS A 137 -13.19 5.06 29.82
N SER A 138 -14.06 4.25 30.43
CA SER A 138 -14.65 4.56 31.74
C SER A 138 -13.79 4.12 32.93
N LYS A 139 -12.72 3.36 32.68
CA LYS A 139 -11.88 2.72 33.71
C LYS A 139 -10.42 3.19 33.69
N CYS A 140 -9.99 3.80 32.58
CA CYS A 140 -8.62 4.22 32.36
C CYS A 140 -8.61 5.64 31.79
N GLU A 141 -7.97 6.55 32.50
CA GLU A 141 -7.83 7.96 32.10
C GLU A 141 -7.17 8.10 30.71
N LEU A 142 -6.15 7.28 30.43
CA LEU A 142 -5.49 7.27 29.12
C LEU A 142 -6.43 6.84 28.00
N ALA A 143 -7.23 5.78 28.24
CA ALA A 143 -8.24 5.35 27.27
C ALA A 143 -9.31 6.42 27.06
N ASN A 144 -9.73 7.12 28.12
CA ASN A 144 -10.67 8.24 28.02
C ASN A 144 -10.09 9.40 27.20
N LYS A 145 -8.82 9.76 27.45
CA LYS A 145 -8.09 10.76 26.66
C LYS A 145 -8.10 10.39 25.19
N PHE A 146 -7.71 9.16 24.85
CA PHE A 146 -7.68 8.71 23.46
C PHE A 146 -9.07 8.64 22.83
N TYR A 147 -10.10 8.24 23.58
CA TYR A 147 -11.49 8.32 23.11
C TYR A 147 -11.87 9.74 22.68
N ASN A 148 -11.52 10.74 23.48
CA ASN A 148 -11.79 12.13 23.15
C ASN A 148 -10.97 12.62 21.96
N GLU A 149 -9.71 12.20 21.83
CA GLU A 149 -8.87 12.53 20.68
C GLU A 149 -9.41 11.94 19.37
N ILE A 150 -9.78 10.65 19.33
CA ILE A 150 -10.29 10.05 18.09
C ILE A 150 -11.66 10.60 17.65
N ASN A 151 -12.41 11.22 18.57
CA ASN A 151 -13.67 11.90 18.28
C ASN A 151 -13.50 13.36 17.85
N LYS A 152 -12.27 13.86 17.69
CA LYS A 152 -11.98 15.18 17.12
C LYS A 152 -11.73 15.12 15.62
N LYS A 153 -11.90 16.26 14.95
CA LYS A 153 -11.44 16.51 13.59
C LYS A 153 -10.09 17.22 13.66
N TYR A 154 -9.16 16.86 12.77
CA TYR A 154 -7.84 17.48 12.71
C TYR A 154 -7.62 18.16 11.35
N GLY A 155 -7.07 19.37 11.37
CA GLY A 155 -6.86 20.18 10.17
C GLY A 155 -8.16 20.46 9.41
N SER A 156 -8.12 20.32 8.08
CA SER A 156 -9.29 20.50 7.18
C SER A 156 -10.13 19.23 7.02
N SER A 157 -9.96 18.22 7.88
CA SER A 157 -10.69 16.96 7.77
C SER A 157 -12.20 17.16 7.92
N ARG A 158 -12.98 16.58 7.01
CA ARG A 158 -14.46 16.61 7.08
C ARG A 158 -15.01 15.67 8.16
N THR A 159 -14.22 14.66 8.54
CA THR A 159 -14.60 13.57 9.46
C THR A 159 -13.67 13.51 10.67
N THR A 160 -14.16 12.95 11.78
CA THR A 160 -13.31 12.59 12.93
C THR A 160 -12.43 11.39 12.60
N ILE A 161 -11.46 11.05 13.45
CA ILE A 161 -10.69 9.81 13.26
C ILE A 161 -11.63 8.61 13.36
N PHE A 162 -12.50 8.56 14.37
CA PHE A 162 -13.46 7.47 14.59
C PHE A 162 -14.37 7.23 13.38
N CYS A 163 -15.10 8.26 12.94
CA CYS A 163 -15.97 8.16 11.77
C CYS A 163 -15.18 7.87 10.47
N GLY A 164 -13.94 8.36 10.39
CA GLY A 164 -13.03 8.07 9.28
C GLY A 164 -12.58 6.61 9.25
N ILE A 165 -12.36 5.97 10.40
CA ILE A 165 -12.05 4.54 10.50
C ILE A 165 -13.24 3.72 10.00
N ASP A 166 -14.45 4.00 10.48
CA ASP A 166 -15.67 3.28 10.07
C ASP A 166 -15.93 3.36 8.56
N ARG A 167 -15.61 4.50 7.96
CA ARG A 167 -15.76 4.75 6.52
C ARG A 167 -14.56 4.32 5.68
N LEU A 168 -13.45 3.94 6.32
CA LEU A 168 -12.14 3.80 5.67
C LEU A 168 -11.77 5.04 4.84
N GLU A 169 -11.92 6.21 5.46
CA GLU A 169 -11.62 7.53 4.92
C GLU A 169 -10.87 8.37 5.96
N LEU A 170 -9.55 8.34 5.90
CA LEU A 170 -8.67 9.09 6.81
C LEU A 170 -7.87 10.11 6.01
N SER A 171 -8.10 11.39 6.31
CA SER A 171 -7.27 12.48 5.80
C SER A 171 -5.84 12.40 6.35
N LYS A 172 -4.91 13.12 5.71
CA LYS A 172 -3.51 13.19 6.13
C LYS A 172 -3.34 13.58 7.60
N THR A 173 -4.05 14.62 8.04
CA THR A 173 -3.98 15.13 9.41
C THR A 173 -4.59 14.15 10.42
N ASN A 174 -5.70 13.49 10.07
CA ASN A 174 -6.26 12.43 10.92
C ASN A 174 -5.31 11.24 11.04
N LEU A 175 -4.65 10.84 9.94
CA LEU A 175 -3.70 9.73 9.94
C LEU A 175 -2.43 10.05 10.74
N GLN A 176 -1.89 11.26 10.58
CA GLN A 176 -0.78 11.76 11.39
C GLN A 176 -1.11 11.71 12.87
N LYS A 177 -2.30 12.19 13.26
CA LYS A 177 -2.72 12.15 14.64
C LYS A 177 -2.88 10.72 15.17
N LEU A 178 -3.48 9.84 14.37
CA LEU A 178 -3.60 8.43 14.75
C LEU A 178 -2.21 7.78 14.95
N ASN A 179 -1.24 8.11 14.12
CA ASN A 179 0.15 7.67 14.28
C ASN A 179 0.79 8.17 15.59
N GLU A 180 0.56 9.44 15.96
CA GLU A 180 0.99 9.99 17.26
C GLU A 180 0.40 9.20 18.43
N LEU A 181 -0.91 8.91 18.38
CA LEU A 181 -1.59 8.15 19.44
C LEU A 181 -0.99 6.74 19.60
N PHE A 182 -0.63 6.07 18.50
CA PHE A 182 0.06 4.78 18.58
C PHE A 182 1.47 4.87 19.20
N ASN A 183 2.20 5.95 18.92
CA ASN A 183 3.49 6.19 19.57
C ASN A 183 3.32 6.46 21.08
N GLU A 184 2.27 7.20 21.47
CA GLU A 184 1.91 7.39 22.89
C GLU A 184 1.55 6.05 23.57
N VAL A 185 0.82 5.15 22.90
CA VAL A 185 0.53 3.79 23.40
C VAL A 185 1.82 3.03 23.69
N LYS A 186 2.76 2.99 22.73
CA LYS A 186 4.05 2.29 22.91
C LYS A 186 4.83 2.84 24.09
N LYS A 187 4.90 4.17 24.20
CA LYS A 187 5.57 4.86 25.31
C LYS A 187 4.95 4.49 26.65
N HIS A 188 3.64 4.66 26.82
CA HIS A 188 2.97 4.36 28.08
C HIS A 188 2.98 2.87 28.45
N LYS A 189 3.01 1.96 27.47
CA LYS A 189 3.18 0.53 27.74
C LYS A 189 4.54 0.24 28.39
N SER A 190 5.61 0.87 27.90
CA SER A 190 6.95 0.71 28.48
C SER A 190 7.05 1.23 29.91
N GLU A 191 6.26 2.26 30.25
CA GLU A 191 6.19 2.85 31.59
C GLU A 191 5.37 1.99 32.58
N LYS A 192 4.62 0.98 32.09
CA LYS A 192 3.74 0.09 32.89
C LYS A 192 2.77 0.84 33.83
N LYS A 193 2.32 2.03 33.41
CA LYS A 193 1.50 2.92 34.25
C LYS A 193 0.04 2.50 34.39
N TYR A 194 -0.52 1.81 33.38
CA TYR A 194 -1.94 1.48 33.32
C TYR A 194 -2.14 -0.02 33.06
N GLU A 195 -2.89 -0.70 33.92
CA GLU A 195 -3.20 -2.14 33.79
C GLU A 195 -3.89 -2.46 32.45
N SER A 196 -4.72 -1.56 31.93
CA SER A 196 -5.39 -1.75 30.65
C SER A 196 -4.41 -1.91 29.47
N LEU A 197 -3.15 -1.47 29.60
CA LEU A 197 -2.11 -1.65 28.59
C LEU A 197 -1.55 -3.08 28.53
N GLU A 198 -1.88 -3.94 29.50
CA GLU A 198 -1.54 -5.37 29.49
C GLU A 198 -2.61 -6.23 28.82
N SER A 199 -3.68 -5.61 28.31
CA SER A 199 -4.73 -6.31 27.58
C SER A 199 -4.24 -6.91 26.25
N GLU A 200 -4.94 -7.96 25.80
CA GLU A 200 -4.72 -8.62 24.51
C GLU A 200 -4.67 -7.63 23.34
N TYR A 201 -5.58 -6.64 23.30
CA TYR A 201 -5.63 -5.64 22.24
C TYR A 201 -4.32 -4.88 22.09
N ILE A 202 -3.76 -4.40 23.22
CA ILE A 202 -2.55 -3.59 23.21
C ILE A 202 -1.33 -4.45 22.90
N ASN A 203 -1.28 -5.68 23.42
CA ASN A 203 -0.21 -6.62 23.09
C ASN A 203 -0.19 -6.92 21.59
N ASP A 204 -1.36 -7.19 20.99
CA ASP A 204 -1.48 -7.46 19.55
C ASP A 204 -1.12 -6.24 18.69
N ILE A 205 -1.54 -5.04 19.10
CA ILE A 205 -1.18 -3.77 18.44
C ILE A 205 0.34 -3.58 18.45
N VAL A 206 0.97 -3.70 19.62
CA VAL A 206 2.41 -3.46 19.77
C VAL A 206 3.22 -4.53 19.03
N ASN A 207 2.81 -5.79 19.10
CA ASN A 207 3.42 -6.87 18.33
C ASN A 207 3.28 -6.66 16.81
N SER A 208 2.11 -6.21 16.35
CA SER A 208 1.85 -5.96 14.93
C SER A 208 2.62 -4.76 14.38
N LEU A 209 2.79 -3.71 15.20
CA LEU A 209 3.60 -2.55 14.83
C LEU A 209 5.10 -2.86 14.88
N GLY A 210 5.55 -3.67 15.83
CA GLY A 210 6.97 -3.90 16.11
C GLY A 210 7.69 -2.57 16.31
N ASP A 211 8.81 -2.37 15.61
CA ASP A 211 9.57 -1.11 15.64
C ASP A 211 9.03 -0.04 14.70
N LYS A 212 8.06 -0.37 13.83
CA LYS A 212 7.54 0.54 12.82
C LYS A 212 6.46 1.46 13.38
N SER A 213 6.31 2.63 12.77
CA SER A 213 5.14 3.47 12.96
C SER A 213 3.98 3.01 12.06
N LEU A 214 2.75 3.45 12.35
CA LEU A 214 1.61 3.21 11.47
C LEU A 214 1.86 3.77 10.07
N GLN A 215 2.46 4.96 10.00
CA GLN A 215 2.80 5.61 8.74
C GLN A 215 3.82 4.79 7.93
N ASP A 216 4.81 4.18 8.58
CA ASP A 216 5.79 3.32 7.89
C ASP A 216 5.11 2.11 7.27
N MET A 217 4.20 1.44 7.99
CA MET A 217 3.45 0.30 7.47
C MET A 217 2.57 0.67 6.26
N LEU A 218 1.97 1.85 6.27
CA LEU A 218 1.17 2.36 5.15
C LEU A 218 2.04 2.77 3.96
N ASN A 219 3.20 3.38 4.20
CA ASN A 219 4.18 3.68 3.14
C ASN A 219 4.69 2.38 2.50
N GLU A 220 5.01 1.35 3.29
CA GLU A 220 5.38 0.03 2.78
C GLU A 220 4.26 -0.60 1.94
N CYS A 221 3.01 -0.41 2.33
CA CYS A 221 1.86 -0.87 1.55
C CYS A 221 1.85 -0.27 0.14
N VAL A 222 2.16 1.03 0.01
CA VAL A 222 2.27 1.72 -1.29
C VAL A 222 3.50 1.27 -2.07
N ARG A 223 4.64 1.12 -1.39
CA ARG A 223 5.91 0.75 -2.03
C ARG A 223 5.88 -0.66 -2.62
N LYS A 224 5.11 -1.58 -2.03
CA LYS A 224 5.01 -2.96 -2.54
C LYS A 224 4.61 -3.04 -4.01
N GLU A 225 3.70 -2.19 -4.47
CA GLU A 225 3.28 -2.18 -5.88
C GLU A 225 4.46 -1.85 -6.80
N ALA A 226 5.28 -0.86 -6.43
CA ALA A 226 6.50 -0.48 -7.15
C ALA A 226 7.67 -1.48 -7.02
N THR A 227 7.56 -2.50 -6.16
CA THR A 227 8.57 -3.58 -6.07
C THR A 227 8.25 -4.77 -6.97
N ILE A 228 6.98 -4.96 -7.32
CA ILE A 228 6.50 -6.10 -8.12
C ILE A 228 6.47 -5.72 -9.61
N MET A 229 6.19 -4.46 -9.90
CA MET A 229 6.04 -3.92 -11.25
C MET A 229 6.81 -2.61 -11.40
N THR A 230 7.15 -2.27 -12.65
CA THR A 230 7.67 -0.94 -12.98
C THR A 230 6.53 0.06 -12.81
N LEU A 231 6.64 0.94 -11.81
CA LEU A 231 5.64 1.97 -11.56
C LEU A 231 5.93 3.21 -12.43
N ILE A 232 4.97 3.63 -13.24
CA ILE A 232 5.03 4.87 -14.01
C ILE A 232 3.91 5.80 -13.57
N ILE A 233 4.28 7.00 -13.15
CA ILE A 233 3.34 8.08 -12.86
C ILE A 233 3.07 8.84 -14.15
N VAL A 234 1.79 9.15 -14.40
CA VAL A 234 1.37 9.98 -15.53
C VAL A 234 0.60 11.20 -15.02
N ASP A 235 0.76 12.32 -15.71
CA ASP A 235 0.11 13.59 -15.44
C ASP A 235 -0.23 14.28 -16.77
N GLU A 236 -1.46 14.75 -16.90
CA GLU A 236 -1.98 15.34 -18.14
C GLU A 236 -1.12 16.50 -18.66
N LYS A 237 -0.52 17.31 -17.76
CA LYS A 237 0.25 18.51 -18.11
C LYS A 237 1.76 18.32 -17.95
N GLN A 238 2.18 17.52 -16.97
CA GLN A 238 3.59 17.35 -16.66
C GLN A 238 4.24 16.32 -17.57
N GLY A 239 3.51 15.27 -17.99
CA GLY A 239 4.03 14.18 -18.78
C GLY A 239 3.99 12.85 -18.02
N TRP A 240 5.04 12.05 -18.15
CA TRP A 240 5.17 10.77 -17.45
C TRP A 240 6.53 10.63 -16.76
N LEU A 241 6.61 9.83 -15.71
CA LEU A 241 7.80 9.65 -14.88
C LEU A 241 7.91 8.19 -14.43
N ILE A 242 9.08 7.58 -14.61
CA ILE A 242 9.36 6.24 -14.07
C ILE A 242 9.76 6.40 -12.60
N VAL A 243 9.09 5.69 -11.71
CA VAL A 243 9.42 5.71 -10.27
C VAL A 243 10.63 4.81 -10.01
N LYS A 244 11.81 5.43 -9.81
CA LYS A 244 13.04 4.73 -9.41
C LYS A 244 13.27 4.72 -7.90
N ASP A 245 13.15 5.87 -7.24
CA ASP A 245 13.32 5.95 -5.80
C ASP A 245 12.00 5.64 -5.08
N ILE A 246 11.77 4.36 -4.80
CA ILE A 246 10.58 3.91 -4.06
C ILE A 246 10.45 4.56 -2.68
N ASN A 247 11.51 5.14 -2.10
CA ASN A 247 11.41 5.77 -0.78
C ASN A 247 10.65 7.10 -0.82
N LYS A 248 10.61 7.75 -1.99
CA LYS A 248 9.77 8.93 -2.26
C LYS A 248 8.28 8.63 -2.30
N LEU A 249 7.91 7.35 -2.48
CA LEU A 249 6.52 6.92 -2.37
C LEU A 249 6.05 6.95 -0.92
N SER A 250 4.89 7.55 -0.71
CA SER A 250 4.23 7.64 0.59
C SER A 250 2.72 7.48 0.48
N CYS A 251 2.09 7.09 1.59
CA CYS A 251 0.64 7.05 1.75
C CYS A 251 0.17 8.30 2.52
N PRO A 252 -0.22 9.39 1.84
CA PRO A 252 -0.61 10.61 2.54
C PRO A 252 -1.98 10.50 3.21
N ARG A 253 -2.91 9.71 2.66
CA ARG A 253 -4.30 9.60 3.13
C ARG A 253 -4.94 8.31 2.64
N ILE A 254 -6.08 7.97 3.22
CA ILE A 254 -6.92 6.85 2.82
C ILE A 254 -8.28 7.40 2.41
N THR A 255 -8.82 6.94 1.29
CA THR A 255 -10.14 7.34 0.81
C THR A 255 -10.83 6.16 0.16
N ARG A 256 -12.14 6.01 0.41
CA ARG A 256 -12.96 4.93 -0.16
C ARG A 256 -12.35 3.54 0.06
N GLY A 257 -11.69 3.31 1.19
CA GLY A 257 -11.08 2.02 1.51
C GLY A 257 -9.79 1.68 0.76
N ALA A 258 -9.14 2.66 0.14
CA ALA A 258 -7.86 2.50 -0.55
C ALA A 258 -6.83 3.53 -0.07
N PRO A 259 -5.55 3.14 0.09
CA PRO A 259 -4.47 4.09 0.33
C PRO A 259 -4.24 4.93 -0.93
N ARG A 260 -4.06 6.23 -0.75
CA ARG A 260 -3.58 7.11 -1.82
C ARG A 260 -2.07 7.00 -1.95
N ILE A 261 -1.58 7.32 -3.14
CA ILE A 261 -0.14 7.36 -3.45
C ILE A 261 0.27 8.81 -3.63
N ASN A 262 1.43 9.16 -3.10
CA ASN A 262 2.12 10.38 -3.46
C ASN A 262 3.61 10.11 -3.67
N TYR A 263 4.25 10.88 -4.54
CA TYR A 263 5.67 10.76 -4.90
C TYR A 263 6.34 12.13 -4.78
N ASN A 264 7.20 12.30 -3.77
CA ASN A 264 7.90 13.56 -3.45
C ASN A 264 9.41 13.35 -3.36
#